data_AF-A0A3D5BL25-F1
#
_entry.id   AF-A0A3D5BL25-F1
#
_cell.length_a   1.000
_cell.length_b   1.000
_cell.length_c   1.000
_cell.angle_alpha   90.00
_cell.angle_beta   90.00
_cell.angle_gamma   90.00
#
_symmetry.space_group_name_H-M   'P 1'
#
loop_
_entity.id
_entity.type
_entity.pdbx_description
1 polymer ?
#
loop_
_entity_poly.entity_id
_entity_poly.type
_entity_poly.pdbx_seq_one_letter_code
_entity_poly.pdbx_strand_id
1 'polypeptide(L)'
;MNWKDIASTVGTIAGSVAPLLGGPVGLAVSIGSQIAGALGTDNSPAAVAAALRSDPNAALKLQEWAALEREQIRQSHLELQKIALEEYKTELQDRQQARIAHKDHWMPSAITIFLLVMLAAQMAVLFFMPIPEGNRDLLVYLSGNFLPFVSAAVYYWVSSTKDASERERKLSMSTTAQTATGQHK
;
A
#
# COMPACT_ATOMS: atom_id res chain seq x y z
N MET A 1 -32.17 -12.10 31.16
CA MET A 1 -31.68 -11.94 29.77
C MET A 1 -30.42 -11.09 29.82
N ASN A 2 -29.33 -11.60 29.27
CA ASN A 2 -28.06 -10.87 29.19
C ASN A 2 -27.94 -10.18 27.81
N TRP A 3 -27.12 -9.13 27.70
CA TRP A 3 -26.87 -8.43 26.43
C TRP A 3 -26.44 -9.35 25.29
N LYS A 4 -25.76 -10.46 25.61
CA LYS A 4 -25.37 -11.49 24.66
C LYS A 4 -26.57 -12.16 23.98
N ASP A 5 -27.65 -12.43 24.71
CA ASP A 5 -28.85 -13.09 24.19
C ASP A 5 -29.66 -12.14 23.28
N ILE A 6 -29.58 -10.84 23.57
CA ILE A 6 -30.17 -9.80 22.74
C ILE A 6 -29.36 -9.63 21.47
N ALA A 7 -28.03 -9.58 21.56
CA ALA A 7 -27.16 -9.52 20.40
C ALA A 7 -27.37 -10.72 19.45
N SER A 8 -27.59 -11.94 19.95
CA SER A 8 -27.90 -13.10 19.10
C SER A 8 -29.28 -13.00 18.44
N THR A 9 -30.28 -12.51 19.18
CA THR A 9 -31.64 -12.31 18.66
C THR A 9 -31.66 -11.21 17.58
N VAL A 10 -31.00 -10.09 17.85
CA VAL A 10 -30.80 -8.98 16.91
C VAL A 10 -30.01 -9.44 15.69
N GLY A 11 -28.96 -10.25 15.86
CA GLY A 11 -28.18 -10.82 14.76
C GLY A 11 -28.99 -11.77 13.86
N THR A 12 -30.06 -12.37 14.38
CA THR A 12 -30.99 -13.21 13.61
C THR A 12 -32.00 -12.35 12.82
N ILE A 13 -32.46 -11.24 13.40
CA ILE A 13 -33.49 -10.34 12.81
C ILE A 13 -32.87 -9.37 11.80
N ALA A 14 -31.77 -8.70 12.17
CA ALA A 14 -31.11 -7.71 11.34
C ALA A 14 -30.13 -8.33 10.33
N GLY A 15 -29.93 -9.66 10.35
CA GLY A 15 -28.88 -10.35 9.61
C GLY A 15 -27.46 -9.98 10.08
N SER A 16 -26.45 -10.31 9.28
CA SER A 16 -24.99 -10.17 9.55
C SER A 16 -24.46 -8.74 9.83
N VAL A 17 -25.00 -8.02 10.82
CA VAL A 17 -24.23 -7.06 11.64
C VAL A 17 -23.35 -7.84 12.64
N ALA A 18 -23.46 -9.18 12.62
CA ALA A 18 -22.70 -10.16 13.39
C ALA A 18 -21.17 -9.92 13.49
N PRO A 19 -20.45 -9.44 12.46
CA PRO A 19 -19.02 -9.15 12.62
C PRO A 19 -18.74 -8.04 13.66
N LEU A 20 -19.69 -7.12 13.86
CA LEU A 20 -19.67 -6.10 14.92
C LEU A 20 -20.20 -6.64 16.26
N LEU A 21 -21.12 -7.61 16.23
CA LEU A 21 -21.78 -8.18 17.43
C LEU A 21 -20.93 -9.25 18.15
N GLY A 22 -19.89 -9.78 17.50
CA GLY A 22 -18.99 -10.80 18.06
C GLY A 22 -17.72 -10.25 18.73
N GLY A 23 -17.61 -8.93 18.89
CA GLY A 23 -16.47 -8.28 19.54
C GLY A 23 -16.44 -8.47 21.06
N PRO A 24 -15.34 -8.09 21.74
CA PRO A 24 -15.18 -8.22 23.19
C PRO A 24 -16.37 -7.66 23.97
N VAL A 25 -16.68 -8.26 25.11
CA VAL A 25 -17.88 -8.03 25.94
C VAL A 25 -18.22 -6.53 26.19
N GLY A 26 -17.23 -5.63 26.16
CA GLY A 26 -17.43 -4.18 26.28
C GLY A 26 -18.19 -3.52 25.12
N LEU A 27 -18.12 -4.07 23.90
CA LEU A 27 -18.83 -3.54 22.73
C LEU A 27 -20.31 -3.92 22.72
N ALA A 28 -20.69 -5.01 23.42
CA ALA A 28 -22.09 -5.43 23.51
C ALA A 28 -22.96 -4.42 24.30
N VAL A 29 -22.37 -3.74 25.29
CA VAL A 29 -23.06 -2.72 26.10
C VAL A 29 -23.25 -1.41 25.31
N SER A 30 -22.26 -0.99 24.51
CA SER A 30 -22.36 0.20 23.66
C SER A 30 -23.31 0.00 22.47
N ILE A 31 -23.50 -1.24 22.03
CA ILE A 31 -24.49 -1.57 21.00
C ILE A 31 -25.89 -1.68 21.63
N GLY A 32 -25.99 -2.20 22.85
CA GLY A 32 -27.23 -2.22 23.62
C GLY A 32 -27.86 -0.84 23.80
N SER A 33 -27.03 0.18 24.09
CA SER A 33 -27.48 1.57 24.18
C SER A 33 -27.91 2.17 22.84
N GLN A 34 -27.26 1.78 21.73
CA GLN A 34 -27.61 2.25 20.39
C GLN A 34 -28.92 1.64 19.89
N ILE A 35 -29.11 0.34 20.14
CA ILE A 35 -30.35 -0.37 19.85
C ILE A 35 -31.50 0.19 20.70
N ALA A 36 -31.26 0.40 22.02
CA ALA A 36 -32.24 1.03 22.90
C ALA A 36 -32.62 2.44 22.44
N GLY A 37 -31.64 3.23 21.96
CA GLY A 37 -31.85 4.54 21.37
C GLY A 37 -32.64 4.51 20.07
N ALA A 38 -32.36 3.56 19.16
CA ALA A 38 -33.09 3.39 17.91
C ALA A 38 -34.54 2.94 18.13
N LEU A 39 -34.78 2.15 19.19
CA LEU A 39 -36.11 1.66 19.58
C LEU A 39 -36.87 2.63 20.49
N GLY A 40 -36.21 3.65 21.05
CA GLY A 40 -36.80 4.58 22.02
C GLY A 40 -37.16 3.92 23.35
N THR A 41 -36.39 2.91 23.77
CA THR A 41 -36.62 2.13 24.99
C THR A 41 -35.56 2.40 26.04
N ASP A 42 -35.82 2.03 27.29
CA ASP A 42 -34.80 2.09 28.33
C ASP A 42 -33.58 1.24 27.97
N ASN A 43 -32.39 1.71 28.33
CA ASN A 43 -31.13 1.03 28.10
C ASN A 43 -30.93 -0.16 29.06
N SER A 44 -31.88 -1.09 29.05
CA SER A 44 -31.84 -2.34 29.81
C SER A 44 -32.14 -3.52 28.89
N PRO A 45 -31.46 -4.67 29.08
CA PRO A 45 -31.72 -5.87 28.30
C PRO A 45 -33.19 -6.30 28.32
N ALA A 46 -33.85 -6.16 29.47
CA ALA A 46 -35.23 -6.56 29.64
C ALA A 46 -36.20 -5.68 28.84
N ALA A 47 -35.99 -4.36 28.83
CA ALA A 47 -36.86 -3.41 28.11
C ALA A 47 -36.77 -3.58 26.59
N VAL A 48 -35.54 -3.72 26.06
CA VAL A 48 -35.32 -3.97 24.62
C VAL A 48 -35.94 -5.30 24.20
N ALA A 49 -35.72 -6.37 24.97
CA ALA A 49 -36.31 -7.68 24.67
C ALA A 49 -37.84 -7.71 24.78
N ALA A 50 -38.42 -6.92 25.67
CA ALA A 50 -39.87 -6.75 25.76
C ALA A 50 -40.41 -6.02 24.53
N ALA A 51 -39.79 -4.92 24.13
CA ALA A 51 -40.18 -4.15 22.95
C ALA A 51 -40.11 -4.96 21.65
N LEU A 52 -39.05 -5.76 21.47
CA LEU A 52 -38.93 -6.66 20.32
C LEU A 52 -39.97 -7.79 20.29
N ARG A 53 -40.51 -8.21 21.45
CA ARG A 53 -41.55 -9.24 21.53
C ARG A 53 -42.95 -8.66 21.37
N SER A 54 -43.18 -7.44 21.86
CA SER A 54 -44.49 -6.81 21.88
C SER A 54 -44.83 -6.09 20.58
N ASP A 55 -43.83 -5.60 19.84
CA ASP A 55 -44.05 -4.77 18.65
C ASP A 55 -43.35 -5.36 17.41
N PRO A 56 -44.09 -5.88 16.42
CA PRO A 56 -43.53 -6.29 15.13
C PRO A 56 -42.82 -5.13 14.38
N ASN A 57 -43.21 -3.87 14.63
CA ASN A 57 -42.60 -2.70 14.02
C ASN A 57 -41.21 -2.39 14.61
N ALA A 58 -40.93 -2.83 15.84
CA ALA A 58 -39.60 -2.75 16.46
C ALA A 58 -38.56 -3.56 15.66
N ALA A 59 -38.95 -4.72 15.14
CA ALA A 59 -38.06 -5.55 14.32
C ALA A 59 -37.72 -4.89 12.97
N LEU A 60 -38.69 -4.23 12.34
CA LEU A 60 -38.48 -3.50 11.08
C LEU A 60 -37.55 -2.29 11.28
N LYS A 61 -37.79 -1.46 12.31
CA LYS A 61 -36.91 -0.32 12.64
C LYS A 61 -35.48 -0.74 12.92
N LEU A 62 -35.30 -1.86 13.62
CA LEU A 62 -33.99 -2.41 13.90
C LEU A 62 -33.27 -2.90 12.63
N GLN A 63 -34.02 -3.50 11.69
CA GLN A 63 -33.49 -3.92 10.40
C GLN A 63 -33.05 -2.71 9.54
N GLU A 64 -33.85 -1.64 9.53
CA GLU A 64 -33.51 -0.39 8.84
C GLU A 64 -32.26 0.27 9.44
N TRP A 65 -32.19 0.39 10.76
CA TRP A 65 -31.02 0.91 11.46
C TRP A 65 -29.77 0.08 11.12
N ALA A 66 -29.87 -1.24 11.17
CA ALA A 66 -28.78 -2.14 10.84
C ALA A 66 -28.32 -2.02 9.37
N ALA A 67 -29.25 -1.80 8.44
CA ALA A 67 -28.92 -1.59 7.03
C ALA A 67 -28.17 -0.27 6.81
N LEU A 68 -28.60 0.81 7.48
CA LEU A 68 -27.94 2.11 7.44
C LEU A 68 -26.52 2.04 8.04
N GLU A 69 -26.37 1.38 9.18
CA GLU A 69 -25.07 1.23 9.85
C GLU A 69 -24.08 0.46 8.98
N ARG A 70 -24.53 -0.63 8.33
CA ARG A 70 -23.70 -1.38 7.38
C ARG A 70 -23.24 -0.53 6.20
N GLU A 71 -24.12 0.32 5.68
CA GLU A 71 -23.76 1.20 4.58
C GLU A 71 -22.71 2.21 5.02
N GLN A 72 -22.85 2.82 6.20
CA GLN A 72 -21.86 3.74 6.75
C GLN A 72 -20.50 3.08 6.95
N ILE A 73 -20.48 1.87 7.52
CA ILE A 73 -19.25 1.08 7.68
C ILE A 73 -18.64 0.78 6.30
N ARG A 74 -19.45 0.35 5.32
CA ARG A 74 -18.94 0.11 3.97
C ARG A 74 -18.31 1.36 3.36
N GLN A 75 -18.95 2.52 3.53
CA GLN A 75 -18.41 3.79 3.05
C GLN A 75 -17.10 4.17 3.74
N SER A 76 -17.02 4.03 5.07
CA SER A 76 -15.78 4.32 5.81
C SER A 76 -14.64 3.38 5.41
N HIS A 77 -14.92 2.08 5.20
CA HIS A 77 -13.93 1.13 4.68
C HIS A 77 -13.45 1.52 3.28
N LEU A 78 -14.35 1.96 2.40
CA LEU A 78 -13.97 2.42 1.07
C LEU A 78 -13.14 3.70 1.12
N GLU A 79 -13.45 4.62 2.03
CA GLU A 79 -12.70 5.85 2.26
C GLU A 79 -11.29 5.56 2.78
N LEU A 80 -11.16 4.69 3.78
CA LEU A 80 -9.85 4.25 4.28
C LEU A 80 -9.01 3.59 3.18
N GLN A 81 -9.61 2.76 2.33
CA GLN A 81 -8.91 2.17 1.19
C GLN A 81 -8.48 3.22 0.16
N LYS A 82 -9.30 4.25 -0.10
CA LYS A 82 -8.93 5.37 -0.97
C LYS A 82 -7.76 6.15 -0.41
N ILE A 83 -7.79 6.49 0.88
CA ILE A 83 -6.70 7.21 1.56
C ILE A 83 -5.40 6.40 1.49
N ALA A 84 -5.44 5.10 1.80
CA ALA A 84 -4.26 4.22 1.70
C ALA A 84 -3.70 4.15 0.26
N LEU A 85 -4.58 4.14 -0.73
CA LEU A 85 -4.19 4.15 -2.14
C LEU A 85 -3.61 5.49 -2.59
N GLU A 86 -4.14 6.60 -2.08
CA GLU A 86 -3.60 7.95 -2.31
C GLU A 86 -2.22 8.11 -1.67
N GLU A 87 -2.04 7.69 -0.43
CA GLU A 87 -0.74 7.70 0.25
C GLU A 87 0.31 6.91 -0.53
N TYR A 88 -0.04 5.70 -0.98
CA TYR A 88 0.83 4.88 -1.82
C TYR A 88 1.18 5.58 -3.16
N LYS A 89 0.20 6.24 -3.80
CA LYS A 89 0.46 7.02 -5.02
C LYS A 89 1.38 8.20 -4.76
N THR A 90 1.19 8.93 -3.67
CA THR A 90 2.03 10.06 -3.28
C THR A 90 3.46 9.60 -3.00
N GLU A 91 3.66 8.49 -2.29
CA GLU A 91 4.99 7.93 -2.06
C GLU A 91 5.68 7.53 -3.39
N LEU A 92 4.94 6.90 -4.31
CA LEU A 92 5.46 6.58 -5.64
C LEU A 92 5.80 7.84 -6.44
N GLN A 93 4.97 8.87 -6.38
CA GLN A 93 5.19 10.15 -7.05
C GLN A 93 6.42 10.87 -6.49
N ASP A 94 6.60 10.88 -5.16
CA ASP A 94 7.78 11.46 -4.51
C ASP A 94 9.06 10.73 -4.95
N ARG A 95 9.06 9.40 -4.92
CA ARG A 95 10.19 8.59 -5.45
C ARG A 95 10.45 8.86 -6.93
N GLN A 96 9.41 9.05 -7.72
CA GLN A 96 9.54 9.37 -9.14
C GLN A 96 10.07 10.79 -9.35
N GLN A 97 9.62 11.78 -8.57
CA GLN A 97 10.12 13.15 -8.59
C GLN A 97 11.58 13.23 -8.14
N ALA A 98 11.98 12.52 -7.08
CA ALA A 98 13.37 12.42 -6.66
C ALA A 98 14.26 11.87 -7.80
N ARG A 99 13.78 10.83 -8.53
CA ARG A 99 14.49 10.30 -9.70
C ARG A 99 14.58 11.28 -10.86
N ILE A 100 13.57 12.14 -11.06
CA ILE A 100 13.58 13.17 -12.11
C ILE A 100 14.49 14.34 -11.72
N ALA A 101 14.43 14.80 -10.48
CA ALA A 101 15.24 15.91 -9.98
C ALA A 101 16.75 15.62 -10.00
N HIS A 102 17.14 14.36 -9.84
CA HIS A 102 18.55 13.92 -9.88
C HIS A 102 18.97 13.32 -11.23
N LYS A 103 18.12 13.36 -12.26
CA LYS A 103 18.36 12.73 -13.56
C LYS A 103 19.56 13.30 -14.31
N ASP A 104 19.79 14.61 -14.19
CA ASP A 104 20.86 15.33 -14.91
C ASP A 104 22.06 15.68 -14.02
N HIS A 105 22.19 15.02 -12.86
CA HIS A 105 23.34 15.25 -12.01
C HIS A 105 24.58 14.54 -12.58
N TRP A 106 25.71 15.23 -12.65
CA TRP A 106 27.00 14.70 -13.12
C TRP A 106 27.61 13.60 -12.23
N MET A 107 26.95 13.25 -11.13
CA MET A 107 27.48 12.35 -10.10
C MET A 107 27.60 10.90 -10.57
N PRO A 108 26.59 10.30 -11.23
CA PRO A 108 26.70 8.93 -11.73
C PRO A 108 27.79 8.80 -12.81
N SER A 109 27.92 9.77 -13.72
CA SER A 109 28.97 9.76 -14.73
C SER A 109 30.36 9.88 -14.12
N ALA A 110 30.57 10.79 -13.16
CA ALA A 110 31.83 10.92 -12.44
C ALA A 110 32.23 9.63 -11.70
N ILE A 111 31.29 8.99 -10.99
CA ILE A 111 31.55 7.73 -10.29
C ILE A 111 31.92 6.62 -11.30
N THR A 112 31.21 6.52 -12.44
CA THR A 112 31.55 5.51 -13.45
C THR A 112 32.91 5.74 -14.09
N ILE A 113 33.27 6.98 -14.42
CA ILE A 113 34.61 7.32 -14.95
C ILE A 113 35.68 6.99 -13.91
N PHE A 114 35.46 7.36 -12.65
CA PHE A 114 36.38 7.04 -11.56
C PHE A 114 36.60 5.53 -11.40
N LEU A 115 35.53 4.72 -11.43
CA LEU A 115 35.62 3.25 -11.36
C LEU A 115 36.38 2.67 -12.56
N LEU A 116 36.17 3.20 -13.77
CA LEU A 116 36.90 2.76 -14.97
C LEU A 116 38.39 3.12 -14.89
N VAL A 117 38.73 4.31 -14.39
CA VAL A 117 40.12 4.73 -14.18
C VAL A 117 40.78 3.85 -13.13
N MET A 118 40.10 3.52 -12.02
CA MET A 118 40.62 2.58 -11.02
C MET A 118 40.80 1.18 -11.61
N LEU A 119 39.87 0.70 -12.45
CA LEU A 119 40.02 -0.60 -13.13
C LEU A 119 41.26 -0.61 -14.03
N ALA A 120 41.44 0.44 -14.83
CA ALA A 120 42.58 0.57 -15.72
C ALA A 120 43.91 0.66 -14.94
N ALA A 121 43.91 1.40 -13.82
CA ALA A 121 45.06 1.49 -12.92
C ALA A 121 45.39 0.14 -12.28
N GLN A 122 44.38 -0.61 -11.81
CA GLN A 122 44.54 -1.96 -11.27
C GLN A 122 45.18 -2.89 -12.31
N MET A 123 44.68 -2.85 -13.55
CA MET A 123 45.25 -3.62 -14.66
C MET A 123 46.70 -3.20 -14.92
N ALA A 124 46.99 -1.90 -14.98
CA ALA A 124 48.34 -1.41 -15.19
C ALA A 124 49.32 -1.87 -14.09
N VAL A 125 48.92 -1.81 -12.82
CA VAL A 125 49.74 -2.30 -11.70
C VAL A 125 50.06 -3.79 -11.86
N LEU A 126 49.08 -4.60 -12.25
CA LEU A 126 49.28 -6.04 -12.47
C LEU A 126 50.21 -6.36 -13.66
N PHE A 127 50.22 -5.52 -14.70
CA PHE A 127 51.09 -5.71 -15.87
C PHE A 127 52.52 -5.19 -15.68
N PHE A 128 52.71 -4.11 -14.91
CA PHE A 128 54.01 -3.42 -14.81
C PHE A 128 54.74 -3.63 -13.48
N MET A 129 54.09 -4.15 -12.42
CA MET A 129 54.70 -4.35 -11.11
C MET A 129 54.70 -5.83 -10.72
N PRO A 130 55.87 -6.44 -10.39
CA PRO A 130 55.92 -7.81 -9.91
C PRO A 130 55.25 -7.91 -8.54
N ILE A 131 54.31 -8.85 -8.40
CA ILE A 131 53.52 -9.02 -7.17
C ILE A 131 54.38 -9.68 -6.10
N PRO A 132 54.59 -9.06 -4.92
CA PRO A 132 55.27 -9.69 -3.79
C PRO A 132 54.48 -10.92 -3.31
N GLU A 133 55.14 -12.06 -3.17
CA GLU A 133 54.47 -13.33 -2.83
C GLU A 133 53.71 -13.27 -1.51
N GLY A 134 54.19 -12.51 -0.53
CA GLY A 134 53.54 -12.34 0.78
C GLY A 134 52.15 -11.70 0.74
N ASN A 135 51.83 -10.94 -0.31
CA ASN A 135 50.55 -10.19 -0.41
C ASN A 135 49.71 -10.62 -1.62
N ARG A 136 50.12 -11.65 -2.37
CA ARG A 136 49.48 -12.07 -3.62
C ARG A 136 48.00 -12.43 -3.43
N ASP A 137 47.68 -13.20 -2.40
CA ASP A 137 46.30 -13.64 -2.13
C ASP A 137 45.38 -12.46 -1.77
N LEU A 138 45.89 -11.50 -0.99
CA LEU A 138 45.18 -10.26 -0.68
C LEU A 138 44.90 -9.45 -1.95
N LEU A 139 45.88 -9.30 -2.83
CA LEU A 139 45.72 -8.55 -4.08
C LEU A 139 44.74 -9.21 -5.04
N VAL A 140 44.76 -10.55 -5.14
CA VAL A 140 43.79 -11.31 -5.95
C VAL A 140 42.38 -11.19 -5.37
N TYR A 141 42.24 -11.30 -4.04
CA TYR A 141 40.96 -11.13 -3.35
C TYR A 141 40.37 -9.73 -3.54
N LEU A 142 41.18 -8.68 -3.37
CA LEU A 142 40.75 -7.29 -3.58
C LEU A 142 40.37 -7.04 -5.05
N SER A 143 41.13 -7.61 -5.99
CA SER A 143 40.83 -7.50 -7.42
C SER A 143 39.51 -8.19 -7.79
N GLY A 144 39.26 -9.39 -7.25
CA GLY A 144 38.03 -10.13 -7.48
C GLY A 144 36.78 -9.39 -6.97
N ASN A 145 36.89 -8.73 -5.82
CA ASN A 145 35.81 -7.92 -5.23
C ASN A 145 35.57 -6.59 -5.95
N PHE A 146 36.45 -6.16 -6.86
CA PHE A 146 36.27 -4.92 -7.59
C PHE A 146 35.28 -5.04 -8.76
N LEU A 147 35.22 -6.21 -9.41
CA LEU A 147 34.35 -6.46 -10.57
C LEU A 147 32.85 -6.19 -10.33
N PRO A 148 32.26 -6.56 -9.17
CA PRO A 148 30.86 -6.23 -8.86
C PRO A 148 30.54 -4.73 -8.91
N PHE A 149 31.46 -3.85 -8.52
CA PHE A 149 31.25 -2.40 -8.57
C PHE A 149 31.18 -1.89 -10.02
N VAL A 150 32.02 -2.43 -10.91
CA VAL A 150 31.99 -2.12 -12.34
C VAL A 150 30.69 -2.66 -12.97
N SER A 151 30.27 -3.88 -12.62
CA SER A 151 28.99 -4.43 -13.07
C SER A 151 27.80 -3.59 -12.63
N ALA A 152 27.78 -3.13 -11.37
CA ALA A 152 26.72 -2.24 -10.85
C ALA A 152 26.64 -0.93 -11.65
N ALA A 153 27.80 -0.34 -12.01
CA ALA A 153 27.86 0.85 -12.84
C ALA A 153 27.26 0.61 -14.25
N VAL A 154 27.55 -0.54 -14.88
CA VAL A 154 26.95 -0.91 -16.17
C VAL A 154 25.44 -1.11 -16.05
N TYR A 155 24.99 -1.81 -15.00
CA TYR A 155 23.57 -2.03 -14.74
C TYR A 155 22.80 -0.71 -14.58
N TYR A 156 23.38 0.28 -13.91
CA TYR A 156 22.78 1.61 -13.80
C TYR A 156 22.48 2.23 -15.18
N TRP A 157 23.44 2.21 -16.11
CA TRP A 157 23.27 2.76 -17.46
C TRP A 157 22.34 1.93 -18.35
N VAL A 158 22.37 0.60 -18.24
CA VAL A 158 21.44 -0.28 -18.96
C VAL A 158 20.01 -0.13 -18.42
N SER A 159 19.84 0.10 -17.13
CA SER A 159 18.52 0.36 -16.54
C SER A 159 17.99 1.73 -16.92
N SER A 160 18.83 2.78 -16.89
CA SER A 160 18.40 4.15 -17.19
C SER A 160 17.94 4.32 -18.65
N THR A 161 18.53 3.57 -19.58
CA THR A 161 18.11 3.50 -20.98
C THR A 161 16.79 2.75 -21.16
N LYS A 162 16.58 1.62 -20.46
CA LYS A 162 15.28 0.92 -20.43
C LYS A 162 14.16 1.81 -19.92
N ASP A 163 14.39 2.54 -18.82
CA ASP A 163 13.42 3.48 -18.26
C ASP A 163 13.06 4.62 -19.22
N ALA A 164 14.01 5.07 -20.06
CA ALA A 164 13.73 6.07 -21.10
C ALA A 164 12.82 5.53 -22.20
N SER A 165 13.10 4.32 -22.69
CA SER A 165 12.29 3.67 -23.73
C SER A 165 10.84 3.43 -23.28
N GLU A 166 10.62 3.08 -22.00
CA GLU A 166 9.28 2.84 -21.49
C GLU A 166 8.48 4.14 -21.37
N ARG A 167 9.11 5.26 -21.01
CA ARG A 167 8.47 6.59 -21.00
C ARG A 167 8.02 7.01 -22.40
N GLU A 168 8.87 6.87 -23.40
CA GLU A 168 8.54 7.18 -24.81
C GLU A 168 7.39 6.32 -25.32
N ARG A 169 7.41 5.02 -24.99
CA ARG A 169 6.30 4.11 -25.31
C ARG A 169 4.98 4.57 -24.70
N LYS A 170 4.97 4.96 -23.42
CA LYS A 170 3.75 5.47 -22.75
C LYS A 170 3.25 6.78 -23.39
N LEU A 171 4.16 7.69 -23.73
CA LEU A 171 3.81 8.94 -24.41
C LEU A 171 3.18 8.68 -25.78
N SER A 172 3.80 7.83 -26.62
CA SER A 172 3.27 7.47 -27.93
C SER A 172 1.87 6.83 -27.86
N MET A 173 1.65 5.88 -26.93
CA MET A 173 0.35 5.25 -26.70
C MET A 173 -0.72 6.28 -26.26
N SER A 174 -0.36 7.24 -25.41
CA SER A 174 -1.28 8.31 -24.99
C SER A 174 -1.64 9.26 -26.14
N THR A 175 -0.68 9.58 -27.02
CA THR A 175 -0.90 10.40 -28.22
C THR A 175 -1.80 9.70 -29.22
N THR A 176 -1.60 8.39 -29.46
CA THR A 176 -2.46 7.58 -30.35
C THR A 176 -3.90 7.47 -29.81
N ALA A 177 -4.07 7.30 -28.50
CA ALA A 177 -5.40 7.26 -27.88
C ALA A 177 -6.15 8.61 -27.99
N GLN A 178 -5.44 9.74 -27.89
CA GLN A 178 -6.03 11.07 -28.09
C GLN A 178 -6.40 11.34 -29.56
N THR A 179 -5.58 10.91 -30.52
CA THR A 179 -5.91 11.05 -31.95
C THR A 179 -7.09 10.19 -32.37
N ALA A 180 -7.22 8.98 -31.83
CA ALA A 180 -8.38 8.11 -32.08
C ALA A 180 -9.69 8.68 -31.53
N THR A 181 -9.65 9.42 -30.42
CA THR A 181 -10.84 10.05 -29.81
C THR A 181 -11.23 11.36 -30.51
N GLY A 182 -10.27 12.06 -31.12
CA GLY A 182 -10.50 13.32 -31.85
C GLY A 182 -11.07 13.15 -33.27
N GLN A 183 -11.06 11.95 -33.85
CA GLN A 183 -11.63 11.68 -35.19
C GLN A 183 -13.11 11.25 -35.19
N HIS A 184 -13.76 11.23 -34.01
CA HIS A 184 -15.20 10.93 -33.87
C HIS A 184 -16.05 12.16 -33.48
N LYS A 185 -15.56 13.38 -33.71
CA LYS A 185 -16.37 14.62 -33.72
C LYS A 185 -16.33 15.24 -35.10
#